data_AF-A0A960H961-F1
#
_entry.id   AF-A0A960H961-F1
#
_cell.length_a   1.000
_cell.length_b   1.000
_cell.length_c   1.000
_cell.angle_alpha   90.00
_cell.angle_beta   90.00
_cell.angle_gamma   90.00
#
_symmetry.space_group_name_H-M   'P 1'
#
loop_
_entity.id
_entity.type
_entity.pdbx_description
1 polymer ?
#
loop_
_entity_poly.entity_id
_entity_poly.type
_entity_poly.pdbx_seq_one_letter_code
_entity_poly.pdbx_strand_id
1 'polypeptide(L)'
;MNEIFQGEYCSASSGNKCTPVQYMSGVPLVGEFSGLTALTVALWVAPSPTTVLGFSQGSLIATEWLRRNAGKTGAPSPDDVSFVLVANPLRKYGGVRPVYDIDEPTPDTGYDVLDIAIEYDGVADFPDNPFNLLALANALAGSQYVHIYGYDDVSLENAEKLVWKVGNTTYVLIRNPNIPLLQPLRDLGLGMLADSLNGPLKAIIDSAYDRNYPGLVAPRAHSSALQQVSSLEADPADPVTDAASSGSTRRSSAVAEPNRDSDADEQDIESHAT
;
A
#
# COMPACT_ATOMS: atom_id res chain seq x y z
N MET A 1 -7.51 -0.21 -8.12
CA MET A 1 -7.17 -0.82 -6.80
C MET A 1 -7.18 -2.34 -6.84
N ASN A 2 -8.25 -3.01 -7.28
CA ASN A 2 -8.31 -4.48 -7.31
C ASN A 2 -7.35 -5.12 -8.33
N GLU A 3 -6.92 -4.35 -9.33
CA GLU A 3 -6.01 -4.77 -10.40
C GLU A 3 -4.58 -4.28 -10.17
N ILE A 4 -4.36 -3.34 -9.23
CA ILE A 4 -3.03 -2.77 -8.97
C ILE A 4 -2.06 -3.89 -8.61
N PHE A 5 -0.91 -3.89 -9.31
CA PHE A 5 0.13 -4.90 -9.24
C PHE A 5 -0.41 -6.32 -9.46
N GLN A 6 -1.20 -6.50 -10.53
CA GLN A 6 -1.86 -7.76 -10.85
C GLN A 6 -2.78 -8.24 -9.72
N GLY A 7 -3.30 -7.28 -8.94
CA GLY A 7 -4.18 -7.51 -7.81
C GLY A 7 -3.50 -8.00 -6.53
N GLU A 8 -2.19 -7.82 -6.39
CA GLU A 8 -1.40 -8.29 -5.24
C GLU A 8 -1.97 -7.86 -3.88
N TYR A 9 -2.61 -6.69 -3.81
CA TYR A 9 -3.13 -6.16 -2.54
C TYR A 9 -4.61 -6.45 -2.29
N CYS A 10 -5.48 -6.35 -3.30
CA CYS A 10 -6.93 -6.32 -3.11
C CYS A 10 -7.73 -7.26 -4.01
N SER A 11 -7.07 -8.13 -4.79
CA SER A 11 -7.77 -9.19 -5.51
C SER A 11 -8.29 -10.26 -4.55
N ALA A 12 -9.25 -11.08 -5.01
CA ALA A 12 -9.69 -12.24 -4.25
C ALA A 12 -8.54 -13.23 -3.96
N SER A 13 -7.54 -13.31 -4.84
CA SER A 13 -6.36 -14.16 -4.67
C SER A 13 -5.33 -13.62 -3.68
N SER A 14 -5.38 -12.32 -3.33
CA SER A 14 -4.47 -11.74 -2.34
C SER A 14 -4.69 -12.26 -0.91
N GLY A 15 -5.89 -12.77 -0.62
CA GLY A 15 -6.29 -13.15 0.74
C GLY A 15 -6.65 -11.96 1.65
N ASN A 16 -6.40 -10.72 1.22
CA ASN A 16 -6.70 -9.52 1.99
C ASN A 16 -8.17 -9.12 1.90
N LYS A 17 -8.69 -8.56 2.99
CA LYS A 17 -10.00 -7.90 3.01
C LYS A 17 -9.83 -6.40 2.82
N CYS A 18 -9.98 -5.92 1.59
CA CYS A 18 -9.91 -4.49 1.29
C CYS A 18 -11.25 -3.78 1.52
N THR A 19 -11.24 -2.75 2.38
CA THR A 19 -12.39 -1.87 2.61
C THR A 19 -12.12 -0.50 1.99
N PRO A 20 -12.94 -0.03 1.03
CA PRO A 20 -12.70 1.26 0.41
C PRO A 20 -13.01 2.41 1.36
N VAL A 21 -12.10 3.38 1.45
CA VAL A 21 -12.37 4.67 2.09
C VAL A 21 -13.14 5.53 1.10
N GLN A 22 -14.39 5.84 1.41
CA GLN A 22 -15.27 6.63 0.55
C GLN A 22 -15.08 8.13 0.80
N TYR A 23 -14.74 8.88 -0.25
CA TYR A 23 -14.56 10.33 -0.19
C TYR A 23 -14.82 10.98 -1.55
N MET A 24 -14.83 12.32 -1.61
CA MET A 24 -15.13 13.08 -2.83
C MET A 24 -13.93 13.14 -3.78
N SER A 25 -13.48 11.98 -4.25
CA SER A 25 -12.32 11.86 -5.16
C SER A 25 -12.51 12.68 -6.44
N GLY A 26 -11.42 13.27 -6.93
CA GLY A 26 -11.41 14.06 -8.17
C GLY A 26 -11.97 15.48 -8.07
N VAL A 27 -12.45 15.91 -6.90
CA VAL A 27 -12.86 17.31 -6.66
C VAL A 27 -11.67 18.07 -6.05
N PRO A 28 -11.07 19.06 -6.75
CA PRO A 28 -9.92 19.79 -6.22
C PRO A 28 -10.20 20.43 -4.86
N LEU A 29 -9.22 20.39 -3.95
CA LEU A 29 -9.26 20.86 -2.55
C LEU A 29 -10.26 20.13 -1.62
N VAL A 30 -11.46 19.81 -2.11
CA VAL A 30 -12.51 19.11 -1.33
C VAL A 30 -12.20 17.63 -1.19
N GLY A 31 -11.67 16.99 -2.22
CA GLY A 31 -11.33 15.57 -2.22
C GLY A 31 -10.28 15.22 -1.18
N GLU A 32 -9.18 15.99 -1.12
CA GLU A 32 -8.12 15.78 -0.13
C GLU A 32 -8.62 15.97 1.32
N PHE A 33 -9.43 17.01 1.56
CA PHE A 33 -9.99 17.26 2.90
C PHE A 33 -11.00 16.20 3.33
N SER A 34 -11.97 15.87 2.46
CA SER A 34 -12.96 14.84 2.75
C SER A 34 -12.31 13.47 2.89
N GLY A 35 -11.30 13.18 2.06
CA GLY A 35 -10.50 11.97 2.12
C GLY A 35 -9.71 11.84 3.41
N LEU A 36 -9.05 12.91 3.87
CA LEU A 36 -8.35 12.91 5.15
C LEU A 36 -9.29 12.62 6.32
N THR A 37 -10.48 13.23 6.31
CA THR A 37 -11.51 12.97 7.33
C THR A 37 -11.97 11.52 7.29
N ALA A 38 -12.30 11.01 6.09
CA ALA A 38 -12.76 9.64 5.90
C ALA A 38 -11.69 8.61 6.28
N LEU A 39 -10.43 8.82 5.91
CA LEU A 39 -9.31 7.96 6.28
C LEU A 39 -9.09 7.95 7.79
N THR A 40 -9.15 9.13 8.42
CA THR A 40 -9.04 9.23 9.89
C THR A 40 -10.10 8.37 10.56
N VAL A 41 -11.38 8.53 10.17
CA VAL A 41 -12.49 7.73 10.71
C VAL A 41 -12.31 6.24 10.44
N ALA A 42 -11.87 5.86 9.23
CA ALA A 42 -11.64 4.47 8.88
C ALA A 42 -10.59 3.82 9.80
N LEU A 43 -9.48 4.52 10.09
CA LEU A 43 -8.42 4.03 10.97
C LEU A 43 -8.84 3.91 12.44
N TRP A 44 -9.86 4.63 12.89
CA TRP A 44 -10.41 4.47 14.25
C TRP A 44 -11.14 3.13 14.46
N VAL A 45 -11.65 2.52 13.39
CA VAL A 45 -12.49 1.31 13.46
C VAL A 45 -11.90 0.13 12.70
N ALA A 46 -10.75 0.33 12.04
CA ALA A 46 -10.06 -0.73 11.33
C ALA A 46 -9.53 -1.78 12.33
N PRO A 47 -9.62 -3.07 12.01
CA PRO A 47 -8.97 -4.10 12.82
C PRO A 47 -7.45 -3.96 12.72
N SER A 48 -6.73 -4.25 13.81
CA SER A 48 -5.27 -4.33 13.77
C SER A 48 -4.82 -5.78 13.57
N PRO A 49 -3.75 -6.03 12.79
CA PRO A 49 -3.03 -5.05 11.97
C PRO A 49 -3.79 -4.62 10.70
N THR A 50 -3.51 -3.41 10.20
CA THR A 50 -4.10 -2.87 8.95
C THR A 50 -3.06 -2.14 8.08
N THR A 51 -3.18 -2.25 6.76
CA THR A 51 -2.40 -1.46 5.80
C THR A 51 -3.29 -0.45 5.08
N VAL A 52 -2.87 0.82 5.04
CA VAL A 52 -3.48 1.86 4.22
C VAL A 52 -2.86 1.84 2.83
N LEU A 53 -3.65 1.44 1.83
CA LEU A 53 -3.25 1.48 0.43
C LEU A 53 -3.77 2.75 -0.25
N GLY A 54 -2.86 3.67 -0.58
CA GLY A 54 -3.14 4.90 -1.32
C GLY A 54 -2.67 4.80 -2.78
N PHE A 55 -3.43 5.40 -3.69
CA PHE A 55 -3.02 5.60 -5.10
C PHE A 55 -3.25 7.05 -5.51
N SER A 56 -2.23 7.70 -6.08
CA SER A 56 -2.30 9.09 -6.57
C SER A 56 -2.87 10.04 -5.49
N GLN A 57 -4.10 10.57 -5.68
CA GLN A 57 -4.78 11.38 -4.65
C GLN A 57 -4.94 10.67 -3.30
N GLY A 58 -5.14 9.34 -3.28
CA GLY A 58 -5.17 8.55 -2.04
C GLY A 58 -3.83 8.57 -1.30
N SER A 59 -2.72 8.59 -2.03
CA SER A 59 -1.36 8.69 -1.45
C SER A 59 -1.10 10.10 -0.88
N LEU A 60 -1.66 11.15 -1.48
CA LEU A 60 -1.68 12.50 -0.90
C LEU A 60 -2.41 12.51 0.45
N ILE A 61 -3.61 11.92 0.48
CA ILE A 61 -4.45 11.85 1.68
C ILE A 61 -3.75 11.07 2.79
N ALA A 62 -3.15 9.92 2.47
CA ALA A 62 -2.39 9.12 3.42
C ALA A 62 -1.15 9.86 3.95
N THR A 63 -0.42 10.54 3.07
CA THR A 63 0.71 11.40 3.45
C THR A 63 0.29 12.51 4.41
N GLU A 64 -0.84 13.16 4.15
CA GLU A 64 -1.34 14.21 5.02
C GLU A 64 -1.84 13.67 6.36
N TRP A 65 -2.39 12.46 6.37
CA TRP A 65 -2.73 11.77 7.61
C TRP A 65 -1.48 11.52 8.47
N LEU A 66 -0.41 10.99 7.88
CA LEU A 66 0.88 10.78 8.56
C LEU A 66 1.39 12.10 9.16
N ARG A 67 1.42 13.16 8.36
CA ARG A 67 1.87 14.50 8.78
C ARG A 67 1.05 15.06 9.94
N ARG A 68 -0.26 14.87 9.93
CA ARG A 68 -1.15 15.46 10.95
C ARG A 68 -1.33 14.60 12.19
N ASN A 69 -1.14 13.29 12.13
CA ASN A 69 -1.55 12.39 13.21
C ASN A 69 -0.40 11.58 13.81
N ALA A 70 0.72 11.39 13.11
CA ALA A 70 1.82 10.61 13.65
C ALA A 70 2.35 11.17 14.98
N GLY A 71 2.52 10.28 15.96
CA GLY A 71 2.97 10.64 17.31
C GLY A 71 1.95 11.39 18.18
N LYS A 72 0.73 11.64 17.70
CA LYS A 72 -0.33 12.28 18.51
C LYS A 72 -1.07 11.25 19.37
N THR A 73 -1.47 11.67 20.56
CA THR A 73 -2.34 10.87 21.43
C THR A 73 -3.62 10.48 20.70
N GLY A 74 -3.95 9.19 20.71
CA GLY A 74 -5.14 8.64 20.05
C GLY A 74 -4.94 8.26 18.58
N ALA A 75 -3.78 8.52 17.98
CA ALA A 75 -3.43 7.87 16.71
C ALA A 75 -3.14 6.37 16.95
N PRO A 76 -3.46 5.48 15.99
CA PRO A 76 -3.07 4.07 16.04
C PRO A 76 -1.56 3.88 16.30
N SER A 77 -1.17 2.73 16.84
CA SER A 77 0.26 2.42 16.98
C SER A 77 0.91 2.27 15.60
N PRO A 78 2.17 2.71 15.40
CA PRO A 78 2.96 2.34 14.24
C PRO A 78 3.15 0.83 14.06
N ASP A 79 3.05 0.04 15.14
CA ASP A 79 3.11 -1.43 15.07
C ASP A 79 1.80 -2.05 14.53
N ASP A 80 0.71 -1.29 14.54
CA ASP A 80 -0.63 -1.76 14.13
C ASP A 80 -1.01 -1.33 12.71
N VAL A 81 -0.34 -0.30 12.17
CA VAL A 81 -0.69 0.32 10.88
C VAL A 81 0.53 0.51 10.00
N SER A 82 0.45 0.09 8.74
CA SER A 82 1.45 0.41 7.70
C SER A 82 0.82 1.13 6.52
N PHE A 83 1.65 1.74 5.66
CA PHE A 83 1.19 2.51 4.51
C PHE A 83 1.85 2.02 3.23
N VAL A 84 1.05 1.78 2.19
CA VAL A 84 1.52 1.54 0.82
C VAL A 84 1.03 2.70 -0.04
N LEU A 85 1.97 3.51 -0.51
CA LEU A 85 1.71 4.72 -1.29
C LEU A 85 2.11 4.45 -2.74
N VAL A 86 1.14 4.35 -3.62
CA VAL A 86 1.37 4.11 -5.05
C VAL A 86 1.20 5.41 -5.82
N ALA A 87 2.08 5.68 -6.78
CA ALA A 87 2.00 6.86 -7.64
C ALA A 87 1.90 8.17 -6.82
N ASN A 88 2.69 8.27 -5.74
CA ASN A 88 2.59 9.33 -4.75
C ASN A 88 3.11 10.70 -5.28
N PRO A 89 2.27 11.74 -5.41
CA PRO A 89 2.74 13.05 -5.87
C PRO A 89 3.62 13.78 -4.84
N LEU A 90 3.59 13.37 -3.56
CA LEU A 90 4.43 13.88 -2.47
C LEU A 90 5.65 13.00 -2.21
N ARG A 91 5.98 12.06 -3.12
CA ARG A 91 7.16 11.22 -3.00
C ARG A 91 8.41 12.08 -2.84
N LYS A 92 9.25 11.76 -1.86
CA LYS A 92 10.48 12.51 -1.55
C LYS A 92 11.46 12.61 -2.72
N TYR A 93 11.57 11.55 -3.51
CA TYR A 93 12.46 11.46 -4.66
C TYR A 93 11.61 11.35 -5.93
N GLY A 94 11.45 12.46 -6.65
CA GLY A 94 10.68 12.51 -7.91
C GLY A 94 9.19 12.86 -7.78
N GLY A 95 8.65 13.11 -6.59
CA GLY A 95 7.28 13.61 -6.46
C GLY A 95 7.14 15.01 -7.10
N VAL A 96 6.15 15.18 -7.98
CA VAL A 96 5.97 16.44 -8.72
C VAL A 96 5.66 17.64 -7.80
N ARG A 97 4.97 17.42 -6.67
CA ARG A 97 4.59 18.52 -5.77
C ARG A 97 5.79 19.09 -5.00
N PRO A 98 6.67 18.26 -4.41
CA PRO A 98 7.93 18.76 -3.85
C PRO A 98 8.85 19.42 -4.88
N VAL A 99 8.96 18.89 -6.10
CA VAL A 99 9.82 19.47 -7.14
C VAL A 99 9.41 20.91 -7.50
N TYR A 100 8.12 21.24 -7.42
CA TYR A 100 7.61 22.57 -7.68
C TYR A 100 7.38 23.42 -6.41
N ASP A 101 7.91 23.00 -5.26
CA ASP A 101 7.72 23.67 -3.96
C ASP A 101 6.25 23.93 -3.61
N ILE A 102 5.33 23.07 -4.07
CA ILE A 102 3.89 23.19 -3.81
C ILE A 102 3.58 22.72 -2.38
N ASP A 103 4.17 21.57 -2.01
CA ASP A 103 3.96 20.89 -0.73
C ASP A 103 5.24 20.17 -0.33
N GLU A 104 5.47 20.02 0.98
CA GLU A 104 6.59 19.23 1.53
C GLU A 104 6.41 17.73 1.22
N PRO A 105 7.51 16.98 1.00
CA PRO A 105 7.43 15.55 0.74
C PRO A 105 6.83 14.76 1.91
N THR A 106 6.42 13.52 1.64
CA THR A 106 5.93 12.60 2.67
C THR A 106 6.91 12.53 3.85
N PRO A 107 6.46 12.83 5.08
CA PRO A 107 7.36 12.92 6.23
C PRO A 107 7.83 11.54 6.66
N ASP A 108 9.04 11.47 7.19
CA ASP A 108 9.51 10.30 7.94
C ASP A 108 8.84 10.30 9.31
N THR A 109 8.19 9.18 9.67
CA THR A 109 7.42 9.03 10.91
C THR A 109 7.71 7.68 11.54
N GLY A 110 7.07 7.37 12.66
CA GLY A 110 7.17 6.03 13.27
C GLY A 110 6.58 4.91 12.41
N TYR A 111 5.66 5.20 11.48
CA TYR A 111 4.99 4.19 10.66
C TYR A 111 5.87 3.68 9.53
N ASP A 112 5.77 2.39 9.23
CA ASP A 112 6.38 1.82 8.03
C ASP A 112 5.60 2.25 6.78
N VAL A 113 6.35 2.73 5.78
CA VAL A 113 5.82 3.22 4.51
C VAL A 113 6.51 2.51 3.34
N LEU A 114 5.73 1.99 2.40
CA LEU A 114 6.19 1.49 1.11
C LEU A 114 5.73 2.46 0.02
N ASP A 115 6.63 3.27 -0.50
CA ASP A 115 6.33 4.26 -1.56
C ASP A 115 6.78 3.70 -2.91
N ILE A 116 5.84 3.47 -3.83
CA ILE A 116 6.07 2.79 -5.12
C ILE A 116 5.77 3.75 -6.26
N ALA A 117 6.74 3.91 -7.16
CA ALA A 117 6.60 4.60 -8.43
C ALA A 117 7.08 3.72 -9.59
N ILE A 118 6.53 3.96 -10.78
CA ILE A 118 7.08 3.46 -12.04
C ILE A 118 7.94 4.55 -12.66
N GLU A 119 9.09 4.17 -13.21
CA GLU A 119 9.99 5.08 -13.90
C GLU A 119 9.26 5.87 -14.99
N TYR A 120 9.49 7.19 -14.96
CA TYR A 120 8.85 8.20 -15.80
C TYR A 120 7.37 8.46 -15.54
N ASP A 121 6.77 7.93 -14.47
CA ASP A 121 5.50 8.47 -13.99
C ASP A 121 5.66 9.97 -13.72
N GLY A 122 5.12 10.84 -14.57
CA GLY A 122 5.30 12.29 -14.45
C GLY A 122 4.66 12.94 -13.23
N VAL A 123 4.07 12.16 -12.33
CA VAL A 123 3.55 12.64 -11.05
C VAL A 123 4.40 12.15 -9.88
N ALA A 124 4.88 10.91 -9.95
CA ALA A 124 5.62 10.24 -8.87
C ALA A 124 7.12 10.02 -9.16
N ASP A 125 7.57 10.31 -10.38
CA ASP A 125 8.95 10.22 -10.87
C ASP A 125 9.23 11.34 -11.89
N PHE A 126 9.13 12.58 -11.43
CA PHE A 126 9.43 13.80 -12.18
C PHE A 126 10.95 14.03 -12.26
N PRO A 127 11.49 14.56 -13.38
CA PRO A 127 12.93 14.76 -13.54
C PRO A 127 13.50 15.80 -12.56
N ASP A 128 14.69 15.52 -12.02
CA ASP A 128 15.45 16.44 -11.17
C ASP A 128 15.95 17.68 -11.94
N ASN A 129 16.17 17.55 -13.25
CA ASN A 129 16.50 18.67 -14.13
C ASN A 129 15.33 18.99 -15.08
N PRO A 130 14.41 19.91 -14.70
CA PRO A 130 13.27 20.28 -15.54
C PRO A 130 13.65 21.09 -16.80
N PHE A 131 14.92 21.52 -16.94
CA PHE A 131 15.39 22.22 -18.15
C PHE A 131 15.73 21.26 -19.29
N ASN A 132 15.81 19.94 -19.03
CA ASN A 132 15.86 18.95 -20.09
C ASN A 132 14.45 18.80 -20.68
N LEU A 133 14.15 19.57 -21.72
CA LEU A 133 12.81 19.61 -22.35
C LEU A 133 12.35 18.26 -22.88
N LEU A 134 13.28 17.37 -23.27
CA LEU A 134 12.94 16.03 -23.72
C LEU A 134 12.49 15.16 -22.54
N ALA A 135 13.19 15.23 -21.40
CA ALA A 135 12.77 14.57 -20.17
C ALA A 135 11.44 15.14 -19.66
N LEU A 136 11.22 16.44 -19.74
CA LEU A 136 9.94 17.07 -19.39
C LEU A 136 8.80 16.58 -20.30
N ALA A 137 9.01 16.54 -21.62
CA ALA A 137 8.03 15.99 -22.56
C ALA A 137 7.74 14.51 -22.28
N ASN A 138 8.77 13.75 -21.92
CA ASN A 138 8.62 12.36 -21.51
C ASN A 138 7.85 12.19 -20.20
N ALA A 139 8.09 13.05 -19.20
CA ALA A 139 7.34 13.06 -17.95
C ALA A 139 5.86 13.39 -18.20
N LEU A 140 5.54 14.37 -19.06
CA LEU A 140 4.16 14.66 -19.45
C LEU A 140 3.47 13.47 -20.14
N ALA A 141 4.18 12.79 -21.05
CA ALA A 141 3.69 11.55 -21.63
C ALA A 141 3.52 10.46 -20.55
N GLY A 142 4.43 10.40 -19.59
CA GLY A 142 4.36 9.52 -18.43
C GLY A 142 3.14 9.77 -17.53
N SER A 143 2.76 11.03 -17.30
CA SER A 143 1.52 11.38 -16.60
C SER A 143 0.29 10.83 -17.32
N GLN A 144 0.32 10.73 -18.65
CA GLN A 144 -0.79 10.20 -19.44
C GLN A 144 -0.79 8.66 -19.50
N TYR A 145 0.36 8.06 -19.81
CA TYR A 145 0.45 6.65 -20.16
C TYR A 145 0.89 5.75 -19.01
N VAL A 146 1.66 6.28 -18.05
CA VAL A 146 2.19 5.51 -16.92
C VAL A 146 1.37 5.77 -15.66
N HIS A 147 1.16 7.03 -15.29
CA HIS A 147 0.50 7.37 -14.03
C HIS A 147 -0.91 6.77 -13.91
N ILE A 148 -1.66 6.74 -15.02
CA ILE A 148 -3.05 6.27 -15.03
C ILE A 148 -3.15 4.76 -15.27
N TYR A 149 -2.32 4.20 -16.15
CA TYR A 149 -2.52 2.85 -16.69
C TYR A 149 -1.37 1.88 -16.40
N GLY A 150 -0.24 2.36 -15.88
CA GLY A 150 0.98 1.55 -15.75
C GLY A 150 1.00 0.59 -14.56
N TYR A 151 0.16 0.81 -13.56
CA TYR A 151 0.26 0.12 -12.27
C TYR A 151 -0.54 -1.17 -12.16
N ASP A 152 -1.51 -1.42 -13.05
CA ASP A 152 -2.35 -2.61 -12.96
C ASP A 152 -1.61 -3.87 -13.46
N ASP A 153 -0.97 -3.82 -14.63
CA ASP A 153 -0.38 -5.02 -15.26
C ASP A 153 1.07 -5.34 -14.85
N VAL A 154 1.64 -4.60 -13.90
CA VAL A 154 3.06 -4.73 -13.51
C VAL A 154 3.24 -5.63 -12.29
N SER A 155 4.15 -6.61 -12.38
CA SER A 155 4.46 -7.50 -11.25
C SER A 155 5.45 -6.84 -10.29
N LEU A 156 5.03 -6.54 -9.06
CA LEU A 156 5.93 -5.97 -8.05
C LEU A 156 7.06 -6.94 -7.68
N GLU A 157 6.82 -8.25 -7.73
CA GLU A 157 7.83 -9.29 -7.50
C GLU A 157 8.86 -9.36 -8.62
N ASN A 158 8.41 -9.44 -9.87
CA ASN A 158 9.28 -9.82 -11.00
C ASN A 158 9.84 -8.63 -11.80
N ALA A 159 9.24 -7.45 -11.70
CA ALA A 159 9.73 -6.30 -12.45
C ALA A 159 11.15 -5.90 -12.02
N GLU A 160 11.97 -5.47 -12.98
CA GLU A 160 13.23 -4.81 -12.67
C GLU A 160 12.93 -3.55 -11.85
N LYS A 161 13.66 -3.33 -10.76
CA LYS A 161 13.38 -2.24 -9.81
C LYS A 161 14.62 -1.80 -9.07
N LEU A 162 14.61 -0.53 -8.65
CA LEU A 162 15.46 -0.03 -7.58
C LEU A 162 14.66 -0.06 -6.28
N VAL A 163 15.32 -0.47 -5.19
CA VAL A 163 14.75 -0.43 -3.85
C VAL A 163 15.75 0.24 -2.93
N TRP A 164 15.29 1.16 -2.09
CA TRP A 164 16.12 1.84 -1.11
C TRP A 164 15.31 2.20 0.13
N LYS A 165 15.98 2.40 1.27
CA LYS A 165 15.30 2.73 2.54
C LYS A 165 15.88 3.99 3.17
N VAL A 166 14.99 4.88 3.61
CA VAL A 166 15.33 6.09 4.38
C VAL A 166 14.36 6.17 5.56
N GLY A 167 14.90 6.13 6.78
CA GLY A 167 14.07 6.04 7.98
C GLY A 167 13.16 4.81 7.92
N ASN A 168 11.86 5.02 8.15
CA ASN A 168 10.85 3.96 8.07
C ASN A 168 10.19 3.86 6.68
N THR A 169 10.69 4.60 5.68
CA THR A 169 10.17 4.53 4.32
C THR A 169 11.05 3.67 3.41
N THR A 170 10.47 2.59 2.88
CA THR A 170 11.02 1.80 1.78
C THR A 170 10.48 2.34 0.48
N TYR A 171 11.38 2.75 -0.41
CA TYR A 171 11.04 3.26 -1.73
C TYR A 171 11.29 2.19 -2.77
N VAL A 172 10.37 2.08 -3.72
CA VAL A 172 10.47 1.24 -4.91
C VAL A 172 10.34 2.11 -6.14
N LEU A 173 11.27 1.95 -7.09
CA LEU A 173 11.16 2.49 -8.44
C LEU A 173 11.20 1.33 -9.42
N ILE A 174 10.02 0.97 -9.96
CA ILE A 174 9.92 -0.05 -11.01
C ILE A 174 10.46 0.54 -12.31
N ARG A 175 11.40 -0.16 -12.96
CA ARG A 175 12.05 0.32 -14.19
C ARG A 175 11.10 0.22 -15.37
N ASN A 176 11.14 1.22 -16.24
CA ASN A 176 10.33 1.26 -17.45
C ASN A 176 11.26 1.15 -18.67
N PRO A 177 11.23 0.00 -19.39
CA PRO A 177 12.13 -0.21 -20.52
C PRO A 177 11.86 0.77 -21.68
N ASN A 178 10.62 1.23 -21.81
CA ASN A 178 10.19 2.09 -22.90
C ASN A 178 9.89 3.50 -22.38
N ILE A 179 10.45 4.51 -23.05
CA ILE A 179 10.13 5.90 -22.71
C ILE A 179 8.67 6.21 -23.11
N PRO A 180 7.82 6.75 -22.20
CA PRO A 180 6.43 7.09 -22.49
C PRO A 180 6.26 8.04 -23.67
N LEU A 181 7.24 8.90 -23.94
CA LEU A 181 7.23 9.83 -25.07
C LEU A 181 6.99 9.15 -26.42
N LEU A 182 7.39 7.88 -26.56
CA LEU A 182 7.25 7.12 -27.80
C LEU A 182 6.01 6.22 -27.83
N GLN A 183 5.18 6.24 -26.78
CA GLN A 183 3.94 5.46 -26.74
C GLN A 183 2.98 5.79 -27.92
N PRO A 184 2.77 7.06 -28.33
CA PRO A 184 1.90 7.37 -29.47
C PRO A 184 2.35 6.69 -30.78
N LEU A 185 3.65 6.53 -31.01
CA LEU A 185 4.15 5.82 -32.18
C LEU A 185 3.80 4.34 -32.13
N ARG A 186 3.88 3.72 -30.93
CA ARG A 186 3.51 2.32 -30.73
C ARG A 186 2.01 2.12 -30.95
N ASP A 187 1.18 3.03 -30.44
CA ASP A 187 -0.27 3.00 -30.62
C ASP A 187 -0.68 3.11 -32.10
N LEU A 188 0.10 3.84 -32.91
CA LEU A 188 -0.08 3.96 -34.37
C LEU A 188 0.50 2.77 -35.17
N GLY A 189 1.03 1.74 -34.51
CA GLY A 189 1.65 0.58 -35.16
C GLY A 189 3.08 0.82 -35.66
N LEU A 190 3.69 1.96 -35.30
CA LEU A 190 5.07 2.32 -35.66
C LEU A 190 6.09 1.82 -34.62
N GLY A 191 5.87 0.62 -34.07
CA GLY A 191 6.69 0.05 -33.00
C GLY A 191 8.18 -0.06 -33.33
N MET A 192 8.53 -0.48 -34.56
CA MET A 192 9.94 -0.56 -34.98
C MET A 192 10.65 0.81 -34.96
N LEU A 193 9.94 1.88 -35.33
CA LEU A 193 10.48 3.23 -35.27
C LEU A 193 10.65 3.66 -33.81
N ALA A 194 9.64 3.41 -32.97
CA ALA A 194 9.71 3.70 -31.54
C ALA A 194 10.90 2.99 -30.89
N ASP A 195 11.11 1.71 -31.17
CA ASP A 195 12.18 0.91 -30.57
C ASP A 195 13.57 1.37 -31.05
N SER A 196 13.70 1.76 -32.32
CA SER A 196 14.94 2.34 -32.84
C SER A 196 15.29 3.69 -32.18
N LEU A 197 14.29 4.47 -31.78
CA LEU A 197 14.48 5.76 -31.11
C LEU A 197 14.63 5.63 -29.60
N ASN A 198 14.13 4.54 -29.00
CA ASN A 198 14.01 4.37 -27.56
C ASN A 198 15.35 4.50 -26.85
N GLY A 199 16.37 3.72 -27.25
CA GLY A 199 17.68 3.74 -26.59
C GLY A 199 18.36 5.13 -26.60
N PRO A 200 18.56 5.75 -27.78
CA PRO A 200 19.19 7.06 -27.87
C PRO A 200 18.43 8.16 -27.09
N LEU A 201 17.10 8.21 -27.19
CA LEU A 201 16.30 9.21 -26.49
C LEU A 201 16.25 8.93 -24.98
N LYS A 202 16.16 7.66 -24.57
CA LYS A 202 16.20 7.25 -23.17
C LYS A 202 17.50 7.70 -22.51
N ALA A 203 18.64 7.57 -23.17
CA ALA A 203 19.92 8.05 -22.61
C ALA A 203 19.93 9.57 -22.34
N ILE A 204 19.31 10.37 -23.22
CA ILE A 204 19.18 11.83 -23.01
C ILE A 204 18.19 12.14 -21.89
N ILE A 205 17.06 11.42 -21.84
CA ILE A 205 16.05 11.58 -20.80
C ILE A 205 16.61 11.19 -19.43
N ASP A 206 17.29 10.06 -19.32
CA ASP A 206 17.89 9.55 -18.09
C ASP A 206 18.94 10.49 -17.50
N SER A 207 19.59 11.31 -18.33
CA SER A 207 20.52 12.35 -17.84
C SER A 207 19.85 13.44 -16.98
N ALA A 208 18.52 13.53 -17.00
CA ALA A 208 17.74 14.47 -16.18
C ALA A 208 17.28 13.88 -14.84
N TYR A 209 17.58 12.61 -14.56
CA TYR A 209 17.16 11.90 -13.35
C TYR A 209 18.37 11.46 -12.52
N ASP A 210 18.42 11.89 -11.26
CA ASP A 210 19.37 11.39 -10.28
C ASP A 210 18.83 10.10 -9.64
N ARG A 211 19.44 8.98 -10.01
CA ARG A 211 19.12 7.65 -9.49
C ARG A 211 20.07 7.21 -8.36
N ASN A 212 20.91 8.11 -7.86
CA ASN A 212 21.83 7.82 -6.76
C ASN A 212 21.12 7.94 -5.42
N TYR A 213 20.24 6.97 -5.14
CA TYR A 213 19.46 6.98 -3.91
C TYR A 213 20.26 6.53 -2.69
N PRO A 214 20.01 7.12 -1.50
CA PRO A 214 20.62 6.66 -0.26
C PRO A 214 20.02 5.32 0.18
N GLY A 215 20.84 4.46 0.79
CA GLY A 215 20.34 3.21 1.39
C GLY A 215 19.84 2.19 0.37
N LEU A 216 20.46 2.14 -0.82
CA LEU A 216 20.15 1.14 -1.85
C LEU A 216 20.21 -0.29 -1.30
N VAL A 217 19.15 -1.04 -1.55
CA VAL A 217 19.01 -2.44 -1.18
C VAL A 217 19.47 -3.31 -2.36
N ALA A 218 20.35 -4.26 -2.08
CA ALA A 218 20.83 -5.20 -3.09
C ALA A 218 19.66 -6.03 -3.67
N PRO A 219 19.65 -6.36 -4.98
CA PRO A 219 18.55 -7.08 -5.63
C PRO A 219 18.08 -8.35 -4.90
N ARG A 220 19.03 -9.14 -4.39
CA ARG A 220 18.75 -10.38 -3.65
C ARG A 220 17.97 -10.18 -2.33
N ALA A 221 17.85 -8.96 -1.85
CA ALA A 221 17.16 -8.60 -0.60
C ALA A 221 15.88 -7.78 -0.84
N HIS A 222 15.47 -7.58 -2.10
CA HIS A 222 14.26 -6.81 -2.42
C HIS A 222 13.00 -7.45 -1.82
N SER A 223 12.82 -8.76 -1.97
CA SER A 223 11.64 -9.47 -1.42
C SER A 223 11.53 -9.29 0.10
N SER A 224 12.62 -9.45 0.84
CA SER A 224 12.63 -9.23 2.29
C SER A 224 12.34 -7.78 2.69
N ALA A 225 12.80 -6.80 1.90
CA ALA A 225 12.55 -5.39 2.18
C ALA A 225 11.08 -5.01 1.95
N LEU A 226 10.44 -5.61 0.93
CA LEU A 226 9.03 -5.40 0.63
C LEU A 226 8.12 -6.11 1.64
N GLN A 227 8.46 -7.35 2.03
CA GLN A 227 7.72 -8.09 3.06
C GLN A 227 7.70 -7.36 4.39
N GLN A 228 8.78 -6.69 4.81
CA GLN A 228 8.77 -5.95 6.07
C GLN A 228 7.65 -4.91 6.19
N VAL A 229 7.15 -4.35 5.08
CA VAL A 229 6.06 -3.36 5.11
C VAL A 229 4.68 -4.01 4.96
N SER A 230 4.61 -5.13 4.22
CA SER A 230 3.36 -5.88 3.98
C SER A 230 3.02 -6.88 5.09
N SER A 231 4.02 -7.34 5.83
CA SER A 231 3.92 -8.40 6.83
C SER A 231 3.65 -7.88 8.25
N LEU A 232 2.76 -6.89 8.40
CA LEU A 232 1.98 -6.85 9.64
C LEU A 232 1.02 -8.07 9.62
N GLU A 233 1.57 -9.27 9.58
CA GLU A 233 0.83 -10.50 9.80
C GLU A 233 0.56 -10.54 11.30
N ALA A 234 -0.71 -10.69 11.67
CA ALA A 234 -1.07 -10.99 13.04
C ALA A 234 -0.26 -12.22 13.46
N ASP A 235 0.63 -12.03 14.43
CA ASP A 235 1.32 -13.13 15.10
C ASP A 235 0.21 -14.11 15.52
N PRO A 236 0.21 -15.38 15.05
CA PRO A 236 -0.78 -16.34 15.52
C PRO A 236 -0.51 -16.50 17.01
N ALA A 237 -1.39 -15.97 17.84
CA ALA A 237 -1.34 -16.18 19.28
C ALA A 237 -1.17 -17.68 19.52
N ASP A 238 -0.02 -18.07 20.08
CA ASP A 238 0.25 -19.44 20.46
C ASP A 238 -0.95 -19.94 21.28
N PRO A 239 -1.58 -21.08 20.92
CA PRO A 239 -2.55 -21.68 21.79
C PRO A 239 -1.79 -22.13 23.03
N VAL A 240 -1.99 -21.42 24.14
CA VAL A 240 -1.64 -21.90 25.48
C VAL A 240 -2.42 -23.19 25.67
N THR A 241 -1.75 -24.30 25.38
CA THR A 241 -2.25 -25.64 25.67
C THR A 241 -2.10 -25.84 27.17
N ASP A 242 -3.23 -25.79 27.87
CA ASP A 242 -3.33 -26.31 29.23
C ASP A 242 -3.05 -27.81 29.17
N ALA A 243 -1.79 -28.18 29.43
CA ALA A 243 -1.38 -29.56 29.64
C ALA A 243 -1.89 -30.00 31.02
N ALA A 244 -3.15 -30.42 31.07
CA ALA A 244 -3.68 -31.21 32.18
C ALA A 244 -2.97 -32.58 32.19
N SER A 245 -2.12 -32.77 33.19
CA SER A 245 -1.47 -34.02 33.56
C SER A 245 -2.49 -35.16 33.71
N SER A 246 -2.30 -36.22 32.93
CA SER A 246 -2.95 -37.51 33.15
C SER A 246 -2.16 -38.32 34.18
N GLY A 247 -2.67 -38.38 35.41
CA GLY A 247 -2.22 -39.30 36.45
C GLY A 247 -3.31 -40.32 36.77
N SER A 248 -3.20 -41.50 36.16
CA SER A 248 -4.07 -42.65 36.45
C SER A 248 -3.75 -43.27 37.81
N THR A 249 -4.74 -43.31 38.71
CA THR A 249 -4.78 -44.31 39.80
C THR A 249 -6.22 -44.80 40.05
N ARG A 250 -6.41 -46.10 39.82
CA ARG A 250 -7.58 -46.90 40.22
C ARG A 250 -7.65 -47.07 41.75
N ARG A 251 -8.86 -46.96 42.32
CA ARG A 251 -9.49 -47.82 43.37
C ARG A 251 -10.84 -47.17 43.75
N SER A 252 -11.98 -47.76 43.36
CA SER A 252 -12.76 -48.81 44.04
C SER A 252 -13.71 -48.29 45.13
N SER A 253 -14.98 -48.70 44.97
CA SER A 253 -15.98 -48.98 46.02
C SER A 253 -16.98 -47.86 46.40
N ALA A 254 -18.16 -47.95 45.78
CA ALA A 254 -19.50 -48.13 46.37
C ALA A 254 -20.01 -47.19 47.49
N VAL A 255 -21.26 -46.71 47.29
CA VAL A 255 -22.45 -46.86 48.17
C VAL A 255 -23.36 -45.60 48.16
N ALA A 256 -24.66 -45.87 47.97
CA ALA A 256 -25.87 -45.14 48.39
C ALA A 256 -26.48 -44.01 47.52
N GLU A 257 -27.54 -44.38 46.80
CA GLU A 257 -28.81 -43.62 46.65
C GLU A 257 -29.54 -43.47 48.03
N PRO A 258 -30.73 -42.81 48.18
CA PRO A 258 -31.60 -42.12 47.21
C PRO A 258 -32.20 -40.76 47.70
N ASN A 259 -33.09 -40.23 46.84
CA ASN A 259 -34.38 -39.57 47.17
C ASN A 259 -34.40 -38.03 47.30
N ARG A 260 -35.10 -37.35 46.36
CA ARG A 260 -36.53 -36.98 46.51
C ARG A 260 -37.07 -36.23 45.28
N ASP A 261 -38.24 -36.69 44.83
CA ASP A 261 -39.25 -35.97 44.04
C ASP A 261 -39.69 -34.66 44.69
N SER A 262 -40.02 -33.67 43.85
CA SER A 262 -41.29 -32.93 43.93
C SER A 262 -41.47 -31.98 42.74
N ASP A 263 -42.40 -32.35 41.85
CA ASP A 263 -43.58 -31.62 41.37
C ASP A 263 -43.54 -30.20 40.76
N ALA A 264 -44.44 -30.11 39.76
CA ALA A 264 -45.21 -28.98 39.22
C ALA A 264 -44.54 -28.12 38.11
N ASP A 265 -44.93 -28.26 36.84
CA ASP A 265 -46.15 -27.75 36.16
C ASP A 265 -46.28 -26.22 36.19
N GLU A 266 -46.06 -25.56 35.04
CA GLU A 266 -47.10 -24.79 34.32
C GLU A 266 -46.54 -24.11 33.04
N GLN A 267 -47.03 -24.59 31.89
CA GLN A 267 -47.69 -23.88 30.78
C GLN A 267 -47.04 -22.67 30.07
N ASP A 268 -46.76 -22.91 28.77
CA ASP A 268 -47.24 -22.21 27.56
C ASP A 268 -47.44 -20.69 27.59
N ILE A 269 -46.74 -19.98 26.69
CA ILE A 269 -47.32 -19.03 25.73
C ILE A 269 -46.48 -19.02 24.42
N GLU A 270 -47.12 -19.40 23.31
CA GLU A 270 -46.71 -19.15 21.92
C GLU A 270 -46.77 -17.65 21.56
N SER A 271 -45.90 -17.17 20.65
CA SER A 271 -46.31 -16.67 19.32
C SER A 271 -45.25 -15.81 18.59
N HIS A 272 -45.09 -16.15 17.31
CA HIS A 272 -44.79 -15.38 16.08
C HIS A 272 -43.88 -14.12 16.15
N ALA A 273 -42.76 -14.13 15.44
CA ALA A 273 -42.61 -13.94 13.99
C ALA A 273 -43.05 -12.55 13.49
N THR A 274 -42.07 -11.69 13.23
CA THR A 274 -41.90 -10.90 12.00
C THR A 274 -40.46 -10.45 11.88
#